data_AF-Q1Q0T7-F1
#
_entry.id   AF-Q1Q0T7-F1
#
_cell.length_a   1.000
_cell.length_b   1.000
_cell.length_c   1.000
_cell.angle_alpha   90.00
_cell.angle_beta   90.00
_cell.angle_gamma   90.00
#
_symmetry.space_group_name_H-M   'P 1'
#
loop_
_entity.id
_entity.type
_entity.pdbx_description
1 polymer ?
#
loop_
_entity_poly.entity_id
_entity_poly.type
_entity_poly.pdbx_seq_one_letter_code
_entity_poly.pdbx_strand_id
1 'polypeptide(L)'
;MFHRFCHFLTIISFFGLVLTGLPLAFSGYDWGRWLYELFGGYPTAGYIHRVSALITFFAGFLHFAWLFFNVSIKKKKGFFWGPNSMLLQPRDLFDVIADIKWFIGIGKRPNFDRWIYWEKFEYLSLMWGTIVMAATGLILWFPVQFTKIIPVSVASIFDIPGIALIIHRYEAILAAVFIFTIHFIHTHLLPEKMPVDESIFTGRITEAEFKHERLGEYERLKNQRQLDSFKVAPPSLFAKFLSRLIAVPLLITGLILVSLMVSALVVWAL
;
A
#
# COMPACT_ATOMS: atom_id res chain seq x y z
N MET A 1 -9.06 -6.99 13.72
CA MET A 1 -8.23 -6.03 14.49
C MET A 1 -6.79 -6.02 14.04
N PHE A 2 -6.08 -7.16 14.03
CA PHE A 2 -4.68 -7.28 13.58
C PHE A 2 -4.36 -6.57 12.25
N HIS A 3 -5.11 -6.85 11.17
CA HIS A 3 -4.85 -6.22 9.87
C HIS A 3 -5.03 -4.70 9.87
N ARG A 4 -6.03 -4.17 10.59
CA ARG A 4 -6.25 -2.72 10.72
C ARG A 4 -5.11 -2.05 11.50
N PHE A 5 -4.60 -2.71 12.53
CA PHE A 5 -3.44 -2.23 13.29
C PHE A 5 -2.18 -2.19 12.42
N CYS A 6 -1.89 -3.25 11.67
CA CYS A 6 -0.77 -3.26 10.73
C CYS A 6 -0.93 -2.18 9.66
N HIS A 7 -2.13 -2.01 9.12
CA HIS A 7 -2.43 -0.95 8.15
C HIS A 7 -2.20 0.45 8.74
N PHE A 8 -2.61 0.69 9.99
CA PHE A 8 -2.35 1.95 10.67
C PHE A 8 -0.85 2.23 10.79
N LEU A 9 -0.04 1.23 11.19
CA LEU A 9 1.42 1.35 11.21
C LEU A 9 1.99 1.64 9.81
N THR A 10 1.46 0.99 8.78
CA THR A 10 1.86 1.24 7.39
C THR A 10 1.54 2.66 6.97
N ILE A 11 0.34 3.19 7.23
CA ILE A 11 -0.04 4.57 6.90
C ILE A 11 0.97 5.55 7.53
N ILE A 12 1.14 5.51 8.85
CA ILE A 12 1.96 6.51 9.55
C ILE A 12 3.42 6.45 9.11
N SER A 13 3.95 5.24 8.88
CA SER A 13 5.33 5.05 8.47
C SER A 13 5.55 5.43 7.01
N PHE A 14 4.62 5.07 6.11
CA PHE A 14 4.68 5.42 4.71
C PHE A 14 4.67 6.93 4.50
N PHE A 15 3.75 7.66 5.16
CA PHE A 15 3.75 9.13 5.08
C PHE A 15 5.05 9.72 5.63
N GLY A 16 5.56 9.22 6.77
CA GLY A 16 6.85 9.68 7.31
C GLY A 16 8.03 9.45 6.35
N LEU A 17 8.09 8.29 5.70
CA LEU A 17 9.10 7.95 4.69
C LEU A 17 9.00 8.87 3.47
N VAL A 18 7.80 9.06 2.93
CA VAL A 18 7.55 9.87 1.74
C VAL A 18 7.84 11.34 2.01
N LEU A 19 7.34 11.88 3.12
CA LEU A 19 7.50 13.30 3.48
C LEU A 19 8.96 13.68 3.75
N THR A 20 9.80 12.73 4.17
CA THR A 20 11.23 12.96 4.43
C THR A 20 12.13 12.55 3.27
N GLY A 21 11.71 11.57 2.46
CA GLY A 21 12.49 11.03 1.33
C GLY A 21 12.26 11.78 0.01
N LEU A 22 11.02 12.16 -0.31
CA LEU A 22 10.72 12.90 -1.54
C LEU A 22 11.48 14.23 -1.66
N PRO A 23 11.65 15.04 -0.60
CA PRO A 23 12.46 16.25 -0.66
C PRO A 23 13.88 16.03 -1.22
N LEU A 24 14.50 14.89 -0.92
CA LEU A 24 15.82 14.54 -1.44
C LEU A 24 15.78 14.21 -2.93
N ALA A 25 14.71 13.54 -3.38
CA ALA A 25 14.52 13.19 -4.78
C ALA A 25 14.18 14.42 -5.66
N PHE A 26 13.57 15.45 -5.07
CA PHE A 26 13.10 16.67 -5.74
C PHE A 26 13.76 17.94 -5.16
N SER A 27 15.02 17.84 -4.73
CA SER A 27 15.76 18.94 -4.10
C SER A 27 15.97 20.16 -5.00
N GLY A 28 15.86 19.99 -6.32
CA GLY A 28 15.88 21.07 -7.31
C GLY A 28 14.58 21.90 -7.37
N TYR A 29 13.51 21.50 -6.70
CA TYR A 29 12.23 22.20 -6.71
C TYR A 29 11.97 22.90 -5.36
N ASP A 30 11.37 24.10 -5.41
CA ASP A 30 11.10 24.92 -4.22
C ASP A 30 10.25 24.21 -3.17
N TRP A 31 9.22 23.49 -3.62
CA TRP A 31 8.37 22.70 -2.72
C TRP A 31 9.14 21.57 -2.03
N GLY A 32 10.12 20.97 -2.72
CA GLY A 32 10.98 19.93 -2.16
C GLY A 32 11.87 20.51 -1.06
N ARG A 33 12.49 21.67 -1.31
CA ARG A 33 13.30 22.38 -0.31
C ARG A 33 12.46 22.83 0.90
N TRP A 34 11.30 23.43 0.66
CA TRP A 34 10.37 23.83 1.72
C TRP A 34 9.93 22.65 2.59
N LEU A 35 9.59 21.51 1.96
CA LEU A 35 9.21 20.31 2.70
C LEU A 35 10.40 19.76 3.51
N TYR A 36 11.61 19.79 2.97
CA TYR A 36 12.81 19.40 3.70
C TYR A 36 13.02 20.24 4.97
N GLU A 37 12.87 21.56 4.85
CA GLU A 37 13.00 22.51 5.96
C GLU A 37 11.88 22.35 7.00
N LEU A 38 10.64 22.09 6.57
CA LEU A 38 9.50 21.82 7.45
C LEU A 38 9.77 20.63 8.39
N PHE A 39 10.45 19.59 7.89
CA PHE A 39 10.86 18.42 8.67
C PHE A 39 12.21 18.60 9.40
N GLY A 40 12.70 19.84 9.51
CA GLY A 40 13.89 20.20 10.26
C GLY A 40 15.21 19.98 9.52
N GLY A 41 15.17 19.79 8.20
CA GLY A 41 16.35 19.64 7.33
C GLY A 41 17.28 18.48 7.72
N TYR A 42 18.54 18.58 7.31
CA TYR A 42 19.59 17.69 7.81
C TYR A 42 20.00 18.13 9.22
N PRO A 43 20.12 17.22 10.23
CA PRO A 43 19.98 15.77 10.15
C PRO A 43 18.57 15.23 10.51
N THR A 44 17.66 16.08 10.97
CA THR A 44 16.36 15.73 11.55
C THR A 44 15.49 14.89 10.61
N ALA A 45 15.32 15.31 9.36
CA ALA A 45 14.53 14.58 8.37
C ALA A 45 15.07 13.16 8.15
N GLY A 46 16.40 12.99 8.16
CA GLY A 46 17.02 11.67 8.06
C GLY A 46 16.79 10.79 9.29
N TYR A 47 16.65 11.36 10.49
CA TYR A 47 16.28 10.60 11.68
C TYR A 47 14.82 10.14 11.61
N ILE A 48 13.89 11.05 11.24
CA ILE A 48 12.48 10.73 11.06
C ILE A 48 12.31 9.63 10.02
N HIS A 49 12.99 9.74 8.87
CA HIS A 49 12.96 8.72 7.81
C HIS A 49 13.34 7.33 8.33
N ARG A 50 14.41 7.26 9.13
CA ARG A 50 14.92 6.02 9.72
C ARG A 50 13.98 5.43 10.77
N VAL A 51 13.36 6.27 11.61
CA VAL A 51 12.32 5.82 12.56
C VAL A 51 11.10 5.29 11.81
N SER A 52 10.64 5.98 10.77
CA SER A 52 9.55 5.52 9.92
C SER A 52 9.89 4.18 9.24
N ALA A 53 11.12 4.02 8.73
CA ALA A 53 11.59 2.76 8.14
C ALA A 53 11.52 1.60 9.14
N LEU A 54 11.93 1.81 10.40
CA LEU A 54 11.82 0.79 11.45
C LEU A 54 10.36 0.39 11.74
N ILE A 55 9.43 1.35 11.74
CA ILE A 55 8.00 1.07 11.90
C ILE A 55 7.49 0.24 10.71
N THR A 56 7.89 0.58 9.47
CA THR A 56 7.54 -0.22 8.28
C THR A 56 8.12 -1.62 8.37
N PHE A 57 9.39 -1.79 8.77
CA PHE A 57 10.00 -3.10 8.96
C PHE A 57 9.26 -3.92 10.02
N PHE A 58 8.85 -3.28 11.12
CA PHE A 58 8.06 -3.92 12.15
C PHE A 58 6.69 -4.35 11.64
N ALA A 59 5.97 -3.49 10.91
CA ALA A 59 4.67 -3.83 10.30
C ALA A 59 4.80 -4.99 9.29
N GLY A 60 5.84 -4.95 8.44
CA GLY A 60 6.17 -6.03 7.52
C GLY A 60 6.49 -7.33 8.26
N PHE A 61 7.32 -7.28 9.29
CA PHE A 61 7.64 -8.43 10.15
C PHE A 61 6.39 -9.03 10.78
N LEU A 62 5.51 -8.21 11.37
CA LEU A 62 4.25 -8.69 11.96
C LEU A 62 3.39 -9.41 10.91
N HIS A 63 3.30 -8.86 9.70
CA HIS A 63 2.53 -9.45 8.61
C HIS A 63 3.12 -10.80 8.15
N PHE A 64 4.43 -10.86 7.91
CA PHE A 64 5.09 -12.11 7.52
C PHE A 64 5.06 -13.17 8.64
N ALA A 65 5.23 -12.77 9.90
CA ALA A 65 5.10 -13.66 11.04
C ALA A 65 3.66 -14.20 11.15
N TRP A 66 2.64 -13.35 10.93
CA TRP A 66 1.25 -13.78 10.90
C TRP A 66 0.98 -14.75 9.74
N LEU A 67 1.50 -14.48 8.54
CA LEU A 67 1.40 -15.40 7.40
C LEU A 67 2.04 -16.75 7.72
N PHE A 68 3.29 -16.75 8.18
CA PHE A 68 4.02 -17.96 8.56
C PHE A 68 3.29 -18.76 9.63
N PHE A 69 2.80 -18.10 10.68
CA PHE A 69 2.06 -18.75 11.74
C PHE A 69 0.76 -19.40 11.23
N ASN A 70 0.00 -18.71 10.38
CA ASN A 70 -1.26 -19.26 9.88
C ASN A 70 -1.05 -20.39 8.87
N VAL A 71 -0.02 -20.29 8.02
CA VAL A 71 0.30 -21.29 6.99
C VAL A 71 1.05 -22.49 7.57
N SER A 72 2.14 -22.26 8.29
CA SER A 72 3.05 -23.32 8.72
C SER A 72 2.61 -23.97 10.03
N ILE A 73 2.10 -23.18 10.98
CA ILE A 73 1.75 -23.67 12.33
C ILE A 73 0.28 -24.08 12.41
N LYS A 74 -0.64 -23.18 12.02
CA LYS A 74 -2.08 -23.47 12.03
C LYS A 74 -2.56 -24.24 10.81
N LYS A 75 -1.72 -24.44 9.80
CA LYS A 75 -2.03 -25.17 8.55
C LYS A 75 -3.33 -24.69 7.89
N LYS A 76 -3.64 -23.40 8.01
CA LYS A 76 -4.82 -22.82 7.39
C LYS A 76 -4.65 -22.84 5.87
N LYS A 77 -5.66 -23.37 5.19
CA LYS A 77 -5.71 -23.39 3.72
C LYS A 77 -6.24 -22.06 3.18
N GLY A 78 -6.08 -21.84 1.88
CA GLY A 78 -6.67 -20.69 1.19
C GLY A 78 -5.74 -19.49 1.01
N PHE A 79 -4.51 -19.52 1.53
CA PHE A 79 -3.54 -18.42 1.40
C PHE A 79 -2.92 -18.32 0.00
N PHE A 80 -2.71 -19.47 -0.66
CA PHE A 80 -2.05 -19.55 -1.97
C PHE A 80 -3.04 -19.83 -3.11
N TRP A 81 -4.22 -20.38 -2.80
CA TRP A 81 -5.21 -20.78 -3.80
C TRP A 81 -6.64 -20.59 -3.29
N GLY A 82 -7.53 -20.22 -4.21
CA GLY A 82 -8.96 -20.08 -3.95
C GLY A 82 -9.38 -18.67 -3.51
N PRO A 83 -10.62 -18.50 -3.03
CA PRO A 83 -11.24 -17.18 -2.84
C PRO A 83 -10.60 -16.34 -1.74
N ASN A 84 -9.93 -16.97 -0.78
CA ASN A 84 -9.23 -16.26 0.30
C ASN A 84 -7.78 -15.88 -0.05
N SER A 85 -7.29 -16.29 -1.22
CA SER A 85 -5.91 -16.07 -1.65
C SER A 85 -5.71 -14.62 -2.09
N MET A 86 -4.64 -14.01 -1.59
CA MET A 86 -4.17 -12.71 -2.07
C MET A 86 -3.20 -12.83 -3.24
N LEU A 87 -2.86 -14.05 -3.67
CA LEU A 87 -2.09 -14.29 -4.88
C LEU A 87 -2.99 -14.25 -6.11
N LEU A 88 -2.46 -13.77 -7.23
CA LEU A 88 -3.12 -13.87 -8.53
C LEU A 88 -3.43 -15.34 -8.88
N GLN A 89 -4.62 -15.56 -9.41
CA GLN A 89 -5.21 -16.85 -9.76
C GLN A 89 -5.64 -16.83 -11.23
N PRO A 90 -5.78 -17.99 -11.89
CA PRO A 90 -6.29 -18.03 -13.27
C PRO A 90 -7.67 -17.35 -13.44
N ARG A 91 -8.52 -17.39 -12.41
CA ARG A 91 -9.81 -16.69 -12.38
C ARG A 91 -9.65 -15.17 -12.57
N ASP A 92 -8.60 -14.58 -12.00
CA ASP A 92 -8.37 -13.13 -12.06
C ASP A 92 -8.21 -12.64 -13.50
N LEU A 93 -7.65 -13.47 -14.41
CA LEU A 93 -7.58 -13.14 -15.84
C LEU A 93 -8.97 -13.08 -16.48
N PHE A 94 -9.87 -14.01 -16.13
CA PHE A 94 -11.25 -13.98 -16.62
C PHE A 94 -12.02 -12.79 -16.06
N ASP A 95 -11.77 -12.42 -14.80
CA ASP A 95 -12.37 -11.25 -14.17
C ASP A 95 -11.89 -9.95 -14.87
N VAL A 96 -10.60 -9.83 -15.21
CA VAL A 96 -10.07 -8.72 -16.04
C VAL A 96 -10.76 -8.63 -17.39
N ILE A 97 -10.88 -9.75 -18.12
CA ILE A 97 -11.54 -9.78 -19.43
C ILE A 97 -13.03 -9.41 -19.31
N ALA A 98 -13.70 -9.86 -18.25
CA ALA A 98 -15.09 -9.54 -17.99
C ALA A 98 -15.27 -8.05 -17.66
N ASP A 99 -14.38 -7.45 -16.89
CA ASP A 99 -14.38 -6.01 -16.63
C ASP A 99 -14.17 -5.20 -17.91
N ILE A 100 -13.20 -5.58 -18.75
CA ILE A 100 -12.99 -4.92 -20.05
C ILE A 100 -14.28 -4.98 -20.88
N LYS A 101 -14.93 -6.16 -20.97
CA LYS A 101 -16.21 -6.32 -21.68
C LYS A 101 -17.31 -5.45 -21.09
N TRP A 102 -17.39 -5.36 -19.76
CA TRP A 102 -18.36 -4.51 -19.08
C TRP A 102 -18.11 -3.03 -19.36
N PHE A 103 -16.87 -2.56 -19.30
CA PHE A 103 -16.53 -1.17 -19.58
C PHE A 103 -16.84 -0.73 -21.02
N ILE A 104 -16.69 -1.64 -21.99
CA ILE A 104 -17.07 -1.36 -23.40
C ILE A 104 -18.54 -1.68 -23.70
N GLY A 105 -19.34 -2.04 -22.69
CA GLY A 105 -20.79 -2.27 -22.82
C GLY A 105 -21.21 -3.61 -23.42
N ILE A 106 -20.29 -4.57 -23.58
CA ILE A 106 -20.50 -5.88 -24.22
C ILE A 106 -20.68 -7.01 -23.17
N GLY A 107 -20.75 -6.67 -21.88
CA GLY A 107 -20.87 -7.66 -20.81
C GLY A 107 -21.53 -7.10 -19.55
N LYS A 108 -21.87 -8.01 -18.63
CA LYS A 108 -22.27 -7.66 -17.26
C LYS A 108 -21.01 -7.46 -16.42
N ARG A 109 -21.10 -6.60 -15.41
CA ARG A 109 -20.06 -6.47 -14.39
C ARG A 109 -19.72 -7.85 -13.80
N PRO A 110 -18.44 -8.22 -13.68
CA PRO A 110 -18.05 -9.47 -13.06
C PRO A 110 -18.45 -9.52 -11.58
N ASN A 111 -18.79 -10.74 -11.14
CA ASN A 111 -19.08 -11.00 -9.74
C ASN A 111 -17.80 -11.37 -9.02
N PHE A 112 -17.22 -10.39 -8.34
CA PHE A 112 -16.01 -10.62 -7.57
C PHE A 112 -16.25 -11.43 -6.32
N ASP A 113 -15.21 -12.16 -5.93
CA ASP A 113 -15.17 -12.87 -4.67
C ASP A 113 -14.65 -11.94 -3.55
N ARG A 114 -14.09 -12.50 -2.48
CA ARG A 114 -13.52 -11.75 -1.36
C ARG A 114 -12.50 -10.72 -1.81
N TRP A 115 -11.62 -11.10 -2.75
CA TRP A 115 -10.56 -10.24 -3.27
C TRP A 115 -10.71 -10.06 -4.77
N ILE A 116 -10.55 -8.83 -5.23
CA ILE A 116 -10.56 -8.47 -6.64
C ILE A 116 -9.12 -8.53 -7.18
N TYR A 117 -8.96 -8.75 -8.49
CA TYR A 117 -7.65 -8.88 -9.12
C TYR A 117 -6.73 -7.67 -8.89
N TRP A 118 -7.26 -6.44 -8.91
CA TRP A 118 -6.44 -5.25 -8.66
C TRP A 118 -6.02 -5.14 -7.19
N GLU A 119 -6.86 -5.54 -6.24
CA GLU A 119 -6.47 -5.54 -4.81
C GLU A 119 -5.37 -6.56 -4.53
N LYS A 120 -5.41 -7.72 -5.20
CA LYS A 120 -4.33 -8.71 -5.17
C LYS A 120 -3.05 -8.13 -5.77
N PHE A 121 -3.16 -7.44 -6.89
CA PHE A 121 -2.04 -6.76 -7.52
C PHE A 121 -1.45 -5.66 -6.61
N GLU A 122 -2.29 -4.81 -6.01
CA GLU A 122 -1.89 -3.77 -5.05
C GLU A 122 -1.16 -4.40 -3.85
N TYR A 123 -1.70 -5.49 -3.29
CA TYR A 123 -1.07 -6.23 -2.20
C TYR A 123 0.29 -6.81 -2.57
N LEU A 124 0.41 -7.44 -3.75
CA LEU A 124 1.67 -8.02 -4.23
C LEU A 124 2.71 -6.94 -4.55
N SER A 125 2.27 -5.85 -5.19
CA SER A 125 3.10 -4.68 -5.48
C SER A 125 3.65 -4.06 -4.20
N LEU A 126 2.80 -3.86 -3.19
CA LEU A 126 3.24 -3.37 -1.88
C LEU A 126 4.24 -4.32 -1.20
N MET A 127 4.02 -5.63 -1.31
CA MET A 127 4.93 -6.63 -0.74
C MET A 127 6.31 -6.58 -1.39
N TRP A 128 6.34 -6.54 -2.72
CA TRP A 128 7.55 -6.38 -3.51
C TRP A 128 8.29 -5.10 -3.14
N GLY A 129 7.57 -3.96 -3.21
CA GLY A 129 8.14 -2.66 -2.89
C GLY A 129 8.70 -2.59 -1.48
N THR A 130 8.02 -3.18 -0.49
CA THR A 130 8.52 -3.25 0.89
C THR A 130 9.85 -4.02 0.98
N ILE A 131 10.00 -5.14 0.27
CA ILE A 131 11.23 -5.93 0.26
C ILE A 131 12.37 -5.15 -0.41
N VAL A 132 12.11 -4.54 -1.58
CA VAL A 132 13.10 -3.75 -2.32
C VAL A 132 13.54 -2.54 -1.50
N MET A 133 12.60 -1.80 -0.92
CA MET A 133 12.88 -0.63 -0.08
C MET A 133 13.64 -1.02 1.19
N ALA A 134 13.32 -2.16 1.81
CA ALA A 134 14.06 -2.66 2.97
C ALA A 134 15.50 -3.02 2.61
N ALA A 135 15.71 -3.78 1.54
CA ALA A 135 17.04 -4.21 1.11
C ALA A 135 17.92 -3.01 0.73
N THR A 136 17.42 -2.14 -0.14
CA THR A 136 18.16 -0.95 -0.59
C THR A 136 18.34 0.08 0.53
N GLY A 137 17.33 0.29 1.37
CA GLY A 137 17.40 1.19 2.52
C GLY A 137 18.43 0.74 3.55
N LEU A 138 18.54 -0.56 3.83
CA LEU A 138 19.57 -1.10 4.71
C LEU A 138 20.99 -0.92 4.14
N ILE A 139 21.17 -1.10 2.83
CA ILE A 139 22.44 -0.82 2.14
C ILE A 139 22.82 0.65 2.31
N LEU A 140 21.87 1.56 2.11
CA LEU A 140 22.09 3.01 2.24
C LEU A 140 22.25 3.48 3.69
N TRP A 141 21.71 2.74 4.66
CA TRP A 141 21.89 3.02 6.08
C TRP A 141 23.29 2.61 6.55
N PHE A 142 23.82 1.49 6.03
CA PHE A 142 25.13 0.94 6.41
C PHE A 142 26.08 0.79 5.20
N PRO A 143 26.34 1.86 4.42
CA PRO A 143 27.01 1.73 3.13
C PRO A 143 28.42 1.19 3.26
N VAL A 144 29.16 1.58 4.31
CA VAL A 144 30.53 1.11 4.55
C VAL A 144 30.56 -0.39 4.85
N GLN A 145 29.61 -0.89 5.64
CA GLN A 145 29.52 -2.31 6.01
C GLN A 145 29.16 -3.16 4.80
N PHE A 146 28.20 -2.72 3.99
CA PHE A 146 27.82 -3.42 2.77
C PHE A 146 28.93 -3.40 1.71
N THR A 147 29.72 -2.34 1.59
CA THR A 147 30.87 -2.36 0.68
C THR A 147 31.98 -3.30 1.17
N LYS A 148 32.20 -3.40 2.49
CA LYS A 148 33.27 -4.25 3.07
C LYS A 148 33.05 -5.75 2.89
N ILE A 149 31.81 -6.22 2.78
CA ILE A 149 31.50 -7.65 2.59
C ILE A 149 31.65 -8.09 1.12
N ILE A 150 31.83 -7.15 0.20
CA ILE A 150 31.87 -7.42 -1.24
C ILE A 150 33.32 -7.62 -1.67
N PRO A 151 33.65 -8.72 -2.36
CA PRO A 151 35.00 -8.93 -2.87
C PRO A 151 35.45 -7.75 -3.74
N VAL A 152 36.72 -7.36 -3.62
CA VAL A 152 37.29 -6.21 -4.37
C VAL A 152 37.07 -6.35 -5.87
N SER A 153 37.19 -7.57 -6.41
CA SER A 153 36.94 -7.87 -7.83
C SER A 153 35.51 -7.57 -8.29
N VAL A 154 34.53 -7.66 -7.38
CA VAL A 154 33.12 -7.32 -7.65
C VAL A 154 32.89 -5.83 -7.42
N ALA A 155 33.42 -5.26 -6.33
CA ALA A 155 33.27 -3.85 -6.00
C ALA A 155 33.95 -2.91 -7.02
N SER A 156 35.00 -3.37 -7.72
CA SER A 156 35.63 -2.60 -8.81
C SER A 156 34.77 -2.51 -10.08
N ILE A 157 33.72 -3.34 -10.18
CA ILE A 157 32.82 -3.40 -11.34
C ILE A 157 31.42 -2.88 -10.98
N PHE A 158 30.96 -3.12 -9.75
CA PHE A 158 29.61 -2.79 -9.30
C PHE A 158 29.63 -1.88 -8.07
N ASP A 159 29.20 -0.62 -8.24
CA ASP A 159 28.93 0.29 -7.13
C ASP A 159 27.57 -0.05 -6.49
N ILE A 160 27.61 -0.98 -5.54
CA ILE A 160 26.41 -1.51 -4.90
C ILE A 160 25.63 -0.44 -4.11
N PRO A 161 26.26 0.44 -3.31
CA PRO A 161 25.59 1.59 -2.72
C PRO A 161 24.96 2.53 -3.75
N GLY A 162 25.66 2.83 -4.85
CA GLY A 162 25.11 3.68 -5.93
C GLY A 162 23.90 3.04 -6.62
N ILE A 163 23.97 1.75 -6.93
CA ILE A 163 22.84 0.98 -7.47
C ILE A 163 21.66 0.99 -6.49
N ALA A 164 21.92 0.75 -5.21
CA ALA A 164 20.90 0.80 -4.17
C ALA A 164 20.25 2.18 -4.09
N LEU A 165 21.02 3.27 -4.21
CA LEU A 165 20.49 4.64 -4.20
C LEU A 165 19.53 4.89 -5.36
N ILE A 166 19.91 4.46 -6.57
CA ILE A 166 19.09 4.59 -7.77
C ILE A 166 17.79 3.81 -7.60
N ILE A 167 17.88 2.52 -7.23
CA ILE A 167 16.71 1.66 -7.05
C ILE A 167 15.80 2.22 -5.96
N HIS A 168 16.35 2.57 -4.79
CA HIS A 168 15.57 3.10 -3.66
C HIS A 168 14.82 4.37 -4.04
N ARG A 169 15.47 5.30 -4.75
CA ARG A 169 14.86 6.55 -5.17
C ARG A 169 13.71 6.32 -6.16
N TYR A 170 13.92 5.52 -7.21
CA TYR A 170 12.89 5.29 -8.22
C TYR A 170 11.74 4.43 -7.70
N GLU A 171 12.03 3.42 -6.87
CA GLU A 171 11.01 2.60 -6.22
C GLU A 171 10.18 3.44 -5.24
N ALA A 172 10.80 4.36 -4.48
CA ALA A 172 10.07 5.27 -3.60
C ALA A 172 9.09 6.17 -4.36
N ILE A 173 9.52 6.73 -5.51
CA ILE A 173 8.67 7.55 -6.37
C ILE A 173 7.52 6.70 -6.93
N LEU A 174 7.82 5.50 -7.47
CA LEU A 174 6.82 4.58 -8.00
C LEU A 174 5.79 4.21 -6.94
N ALA A 175 6.24 3.84 -5.73
CA ALA A 175 5.36 3.49 -4.61
C ALA A 175 4.49 4.66 -4.17
N ALA A 176 5.05 5.87 -4.03
CA ALA A 176 4.30 7.07 -3.67
C ALA A 176 3.23 7.42 -4.71
N VAL A 177 3.59 7.42 -6.01
CA VAL A 177 2.63 7.66 -7.09
C VAL A 177 1.54 6.60 -7.09
N PHE A 178 1.89 5.32 -7.01
CA PHE A 178 0.94 4.22 -7.04
C PHE A 178 -0.07 4.28 -5.87
N ILE A 179 0.41 4.53 -4.64
CA ILE A 179 -0.45 4.62 -3.47
C ILE A 179 -1.35 5.86 -3.52
N PHE A 180 -0.79 7.03 -3.85
CA PHE A 180 -1.57 8.27 -3.85
C PHE A 180 -2.49 8.43 -5.07
N THR A 181 -2.34 7.59 -6.09
CA THR A 181 -3.25 7.54 -7.25
C THR A 181 -4.11 6.29 -7.20
N ILE A 182 -3.59 5.16 -7.67
CA ILE A 182 -4.34 3.92 -7.91
C ILE A 182 -5.04 3.46 -6.63
N HIS A 183 -4.30 3.30 -5.54
CA HIS A 183 -4.87 2.82 -4.29
C HIS A 183 -5.92 3.79 -3.71
N PHE A 184 -5.62 5.10 -3.69
CA PHE A 184 -6.58 6.12 -3.24
C PHE A 184 -7.84 6.18 -4.11
N ILE A 185 -7.70 6.05 -5.43
CA ILE A 185 -8.83 6.07 -6.36
C ILE A 185 -9.72 4.85 -6.14
N HIS A 186 -9.15 3.65 -6.14
CA HIS A 186 -9.90 2.40 -5.98
C HIS A 186 -10.54 2.25 -4.60
N THR A 187 -9.96 2.88 -3.57
CA THR A 187 -10.42 2.69 -2.19
C THR A 187 -11.27 3.86 -1.69
N HIS A 188 -10.83 5.11 -1.88
CA HIS A 188 -11.41 6.27 -1.19
C HIS A 188 -12.17 7.23 -2.09
N LEU A 189 -11.84 7.30 -3.39
CA LEU A 189 -12.42 8.29 -4.31
C LEU A 189 -13.54 7.71 -5.19
N LEU A 190 -13.98 6.47 -4.93
CA LEU A 190 -15.21 5.96 -5.53
C LEU A 190 -16.42 6.76 -5.00
N PRO A 191 -17.39 7.15 -5.84
CA PRO A 191 -18.55 7.93 -5.42
C PRO A 191 -19.29 7.36 -4.21
N GLU A 192 -19.36 6.03 -4.12
CA GLU A 192 -20.03 5.29 -3.04
C GLU A 192 -19.27 5.36 -1.71
N LYS A 193 -17.98 5.71 -1.75
CA LYS A 193 -17.08 5.79 -0.59
C LYS A 193 -16.79 7.21 -0.14
N MET A 194 -17.30 8.22 -0.85
CA MET A 194 -17.05 9.62 -0.52
C MET A 194 -17.47 9.97 0.92
N PRO A 195 -16.66 10.73 1.68
CA PRO A 195 -15.37 11.31 1.29
C PRO A 195 -14.16 10.37 1.39
N VAL A 196 -14.28 9.27 2.13
CA VAL A 196 -13.25 8.23 2.35
C VAL A 196 -13.91 6.92 2.78
N ASP A 197 -13.41 5.77 2.32
CA ASP A 197 -13.78 4.47 2.89
C ASP A 197 -13.34 4.34 4.36
N GLU A 198 -14.33 4.12 5.25
CA GLU A 198 -14.16 3.98 6.70
C GLU A 198 -13.89 2.54 7.15
N SER A 199 -14.01 1.57 6.26
CA SER A 199 -13.96 0.13 6.58
C SER A 199 -12.59 -0.28 7.12
N ILE A 200 -11.50 0.34 6.69
CA ILE A 200 -10.16 0.01 7.22
C ILE A 200 -9.97 0.46 8.68
N PHE A 201 -10.77 1.43 9.15
CA PHE A 201 -10.74 1.91 10.53
C PHE A 201 -11.78 1.19 11.40
N THR A 202 -13.02 1.07 10.90
CA THR A 202 -14.15 0.50 11.64
C THR A 202 -14.24 -1.03 11.51
N GLY A 203 -13.73 -1.60 10.40
CA GLY A 203 -13.91 -2.98 9.90
C GLY A 203 -15.36 -3.39 9.74
N ARG A 204 -16.20 -2.45 9.32
CA ARG A 204 -17.62 -2.68 9.06
C ARG A 204 -17.94 -2.08 7.69
N ILE A 205 -18.74 -2.81 6.93
CA ILE A 205 -19.34 -2.39 5.67
C ILE A 205 -20.84 -2.67 5.74
N THR A 206 -21.63 -1.98 4.93
CA THR A 206 -23.06 -2.26 4.88
C THR A 206 -23.34 -3.56 4.11
N GLU A 207 -24.47 -4.22 4.37
CA GLU A 207 -24.84 -5.42 3.60
C GLU A 207 -25.04 -5.11 2.10
N ALA A 208 -25.59 -3.93 1.78
CA ALA A 208 -25.78 -3.48 0.41
C ALA A 208 -24.45 -3.33 -0.33
N GLU A 209 -23.48 -2.68 0.31
CA GLU A 209 -22.11 -2.52 -0.18
C GLU A 209 -21.41 -3.87 -0.35
N PHE A 210 -21.51 -4.75 0.65
CA PHE A 210 -20.93 -6.10 0.57
C PHE A 210 -21.50 -6.92 -0.60
N LYS A 211 -22.82 -6.86 -0.81
CA LYS A 211 -23.48 -7.54 -1.93
C LYS A 211 -23.09 -6.92 -3.28
N HIS A 212 -22.89 -5.61 -3.33
CA HIS A 212 -22.53 -4.89 -4.54
C HIS A 212 -21.07 -5.13 -4.95
N GLU A 213 -20.13 -5.10 -4.01
CA GLU A 213 -18.70 -5.23 -4.28
C GLU A 213 -18.21 -6.69 -4.27
N ARG A 214 -18.82 -7.56 -3.46
CA ARG A 214 -18.34 -8.92 -3.17
C ARG A 214 -19.44 -9.96 -3.36
N LEU A 215 -20.22 -9.86 -4.43
CA LEU A 215 -21.37 -10.75 -4.65
C LEU A 215 -21.00 -12.23 -4.58
N GLY A 216 -19.84 -12.62 -5.09
CA GLY A 216 -19.35 -14.00 -5.05
C GLY A 216 -19.09 -14.50 -3.62
N GLU A 217 -18.55 -13.65 -2.74
CA GLU A 217 -18.38 -13.99 -1.32
C GLU A 217 -19.73 -14.02 -0.60
N TYR A 218 -20.59 -13.03 -0.86
CA TYR A 218 -21.93 -12.94 -0.29
C TYR A 218 -22.75 -14.21 -0.56
N GLU A 219 -22.86 -14.62 -1.83
CA GLU A 219 -23.63 -15.82 -2.21
C GLU A 219 -23.00 -17.10 -1.65
N ARG A 220 -21.67 -17.19 -1.57
CA ARG A 220 -21.01 -18.33 -0.91
C ARG A 220 -21.39 -18.41 0.57
N LEU A 221 -21.28 -17.31 1.31
CA LEU A 221 -21.62 -17.28 2.74
C LEU A 221 -23.11 -17.55 2.97
N LYS A 222 -23.97 -17.08 2.07
CA LYS A 222 -25.42 -17.35 2.10
C LYS A 222 -25.70 -18.83 1.93
N ASN A 223 -25.12 -19.45 0.90
CA ASN A 223 -25.29 -20.87 0.61
C ASN A 223 -24.76 -21.77 1.72
N GLN A 224 -23.71 -21.32 2.42
CA GLN A 224 -23.13 -22.01 3.58
C GLN A 224 -23.88 -21.74 4.89
N ARG A 225 -24.95 -20.92 4.88
CA ARG A 225 -25.70 -20.47 6.07
C ARG A 225 -24.80 -19.79 7.12
N GLN A 226 -23.79 -19.06 6.66
CA GLN A 226 -22.82 -18.38 7.52
C GLN A 226 -23.05 -16.86 7.61
N LEU A 227 -23.89 -16.26 6.76
CA LEU A 227 -24.09 -14.80 6.73
C LEU A 227 -24.42 -14.20 8.11
N ASP A 228 -25.28 -14.85 8.88
CA ASP A 228 -25.70 -14.32 10.19
C ASP A 228 -24.54 -14.24 11.20
N SER A 229 -23.51 -15.09 11.06
CA SER A 229 -22.31 -15.03 11.91
C SER A 229 -21.40 -13.83 11.62
N PHE A 230 -21.56 -13.19 10.46
CA PHE A 230 -20.81 -11.99 10.07
C PHE A 230 -21.57 -10.69 10.35
N LYS A 231 -22.86 -10.76 10.74
CA LYS A 231 -23.65 -9.58 11.08
C LYS A 231 -23.15 -8.97 12.38
N VAL A 232 -22.89 -7.67 12.34
CA VAL A 232 -22.44 -6.88 13.49
C VAL A 232 -23.20 -5.56 13.55
N ALA A 233 -23.28 -4.96 14.74
CA ALA A 233 -23.87 -3.64 14.89
C ALA A 233 -23.13 -2.60 14.01
N PRO A 234 -23.81 -1.58 13.47
CA PRO A 234 -23.17 -0.52 12.69
C PRO A 234 -22.13 0.24 13.54
N PRO A 235 -21.07 0.82 12.93
CA PRO A 235 -20.09 1.61 13.67
C PRO A 235 -20.75 2.84 14.31
N SER A 236 -20.28 3.22 15.51
CA SER A 236 -20.79 4.40 16.20
C SER A 236 -20.46 5.68 15.43
N LEU A 237 -21.29 6.72 15.59
CA LEU A 237 -21.06 8.02 14.95
C LEU A 237 -19.68 8.60 15.30
N PHE A 238 -19.24 8.43 16.55
CA PHE A 238 -17.91 8.85 16.98
C PHE A 238 -16.78 8.11 16.24
N ALA A 239 -16.92 6.79 16.04
CA ALA A 239 -15.92 6.02 15.29
C ALA A 239 -15.86 6.45 13.81
N LYS A 240 -17.01 6.73 13.18
CA LYS A 240 -17.06 7.28 11.81
C LYS A 240 -16.39 8.65 11.74
N PHE A 241 -16.73 9.54 12.67
CA PHE A 241 -16.16 10.88 12.75
C PHE A 241 -14.62 10.82 12.89
N LEU A 242 -14.11 10.02 13.82
CA LEU A 242 -12.66 9.87 14.01
C LEU A 242 -11.97 9.29 12.78
N SER A 243 -12.60 8.31 12.11
CA SER A 243 -12.07 7.73 10.87
C SER A 243 -11.90 8.80 9.79
N ARG A 244 -12.92 9.64 9.58
CA ARG A 244 -12.86 10.75 8.61
C ARG A 244 -11.87 11.83 9.00
N LEU A 245 -11.79 12.17 10.29
CA LEU A 245 -10.86 13.18 10.80
C LEU A 245 -9.39 12.81 10.51
N ILE A 246 -9.08 11.52 10.48
CA ILE A 246 -7.73 11.02 10.16
C ILE A 246 -7.56 10.82 8.65
N ALA A 247 -8.51 10.14 8.00
CA ALA A 247 -8.33 9.70 6.62
C ALA A 247 -8.43 10.84 5.61
N VAL A 248 -9.31 11.83 5.81
CA VAL A 248 -9.48 12.94 4.85
C VAL A 248 -8.21 13.81 4.74
N PRO A 249 -7.56 14.26 5.83
CA PRO A 249 -6.31 15.00 5.73
C PRO A 249 -5.17 14.20 5.08
N LEU A 250 -5.08 12.90 5.35
CA LEU A 250 -4.08 12.03 4.73
C LEU A 250 -4.33 11.88 3.23
N LEU A 251 -5.59 11.67 2.83
CA LEU A 251 -5.99 11.64 1.42
C LEU A 251 -5.60 12.94 0.72
N ILE A 252 -5.99 14.09 1.28
CA ILE A 252 -5.66 15.41 0.71
C ILE A 252 -4.14 15.61 0.60
N THR A 253 -3.40 15.26 1.64
CA THR A 253 -1.94 15.38 1.66
C THR A 253 -1.29 14.52 0.59
N GLY A 254 -1.71 13.25 0.45
CA GLY A 254 -1.20 12.36 -0.59
C GLY A 254 -1.53 12.87 -2.00
N LEU A 255 -2.75 13.39 -2.22
CA LEU A 255 -3.14 13.99 -3.50
C LEU A 255 -2.33 15.25 -3.85
N ILE A 256 -2.01 16.10 -2.85
CA ILE A 256 -1.12 17.25 -3.03
C ILE A 256 0.29 16.77 -3.40
N LEU A 257 0.84 15.82 -2.64
CA LEU A 257 2.19 15.30 -2.87
C LEU A 257 2.33 14.69 -4.27
N VAL A 258 1.40 13.86 -4.70
CA VAL A 258 1.47 13.26 -6.05
C VAL A 258 1.29 14.31 -7.14
N SER A 259 0.47 15.34 -6.93
CA SER A 259 0.33 16.45 -7.87
C SER A 259 1.65 17.23 -8.03
N LEU A 260 2.36 17.47 -6.92
CA LEU A 260 3.69 18.11 -6.94
C LEU A 260 4.75 17.23 -7.62
N MET A 261 4.71 15.92 -7.39
CA MET A 261 5.63 14.98 -8.05
C MET A 261 5.38 14.92 -9.56
N VAL A 262 4.13 14.80 -9.98
CA VAL A 262 3.77 14.74 -11.41
C VAL A 262 4.12 16.07 -12.09
N SER A 263 3.83 17.21 -11.47
CA SER A 263 4.19 18.51 -12.05
C SER A 263 5.71 18.67 -12.21
N ALA A 264 6.50 18.24 -11.21
CA ALA A 264 7.95 18.23 -11.31
C ALA A 264 8.44 17.35 -12.46
N LEU A 265 7.90 16.14 -12.60
CA LEU A 265 8.27 15.22 -13.68
C LEU A 265 7.90 15.75 -15.08
N VAL A 266 6.74 16.40 -15.22
CA VAL A 266 6.32 17.03 -16.47
C VAL A 266 7.24 18.20 -16.83
N VAL A 267 7.55 19.08 -15.87
CA VAL A 267 8.48 20.20 -16.09
C VAL A 267 9.88 19.71 -16.44
N TRP A 268 10.33 18.59 -15.86
CA TRP A 268 11.63 17.99 -16.18
C TRP A 268 11.69 17.39 -17.60
N ALA A 269 10.54 16.95 -18.13
CA ALA A 269 10.46 16.33 -19.45
C ALA A 269 10.33 17.34 -20.61
N LEU A 270 9.99 18.60 -20.32
CA LEU A 270 9.88 19.72 -21.26
C LEU A 270 11.20 20.48 -21.37
#